data_AF-A0A2U3X567-F1
#
_entry.id   AF-A0A2U3X567-F1
#
_cell.length_a   1.000
_cell.length_b   1.000
_cell.length_c   1.000
_cell.angle_alpha   90.00
_cell.angle_beta   90.00
_cell.angle_gamma   90.00
#
_symmetry.space_group_name_H-M   'P 1'
#
loop_
_entity.id
_entity.type
_entity.pdbx_description
1 polymer ?
#
loop_
_entity_poly.entity_id
_entity_poly.type
_entity_poly.pdbx_seq_one_letter_code
_entity_poly.pdbx_strand_id
1 'polypeptide(L)'
;MALRLLRVVPASASAWAQGLAVVARRVGRIHTSVQCKLQYGPLAYILGERTTKRFTEHSKVITVDGNICSGKGKLAKEIAEKLGLKHFPEAGVHYADSTTGDGRALDIELSGSCSVEKFYDDPRSNDGNSYRLQSWLYASRLLQYADALEHLLSTGQGVVLERSIFSDFVFLEAMYNQGFIRKQCVDHYNEVKKVTISEYLPPHVVIYIDMPVPEIQSRIQKKGNPHEMKISSAYLQDIENSYKKTFLPEMSEKCEVLRYSASEAQDAEKVVEDIEYLKYDKGPWLKQDDRTLHHLRMLVQNKLEVLNYTTIPIYLPEVTIGAHQSDRVFQKFIELPGRKYCPGYNADVGDKWIWLK
;
A
#
# COMPACT_ATOMS: atom_id res chain seq x y z
N MET A 1 -29.02 -35.47 -79.92
CA MET A 1 -28.23 -36.71 -79.82
C MET A 1 -27.50 -36.72 -78.49
N ALA A 2 -27.47 -37.86 -77.82
CA ALA A 2 -26.96 -38.06 -76.47
C ALA A 2 -25.43 -38.30 -76.42
N LEU A 3 -24.89 -38.20 -75.19
CA LEU A 3 -23.60 -38.67 -74.60
C LEU A 3 -22.78 -37.49 -74.03
N ARG A 4 -22.75 -37.25 -72.70
CA ARG A 4 -22.01 -37.94 -71.59
C ARG A 4 -20.51 -38.05 -71.90
N LEU A 5 -19.53 -37.78 -71.03
CA LEU A 5 -19.40 -37.50 -69.60
C LEU A 5 -17.89 -37.18 -69.37
N LEU A 6 -17.54 -36.22 -68.50
CA LEU A 6 -16.59 -36.39 -67.36
C LEU A 6 -16.15 -35.04 -66.76
N ARG A 7 -16.42 -34.90 -65.45
CA ARG A 7 -16.00 -33.85 -64.52
C ARG A 7 -14.49 -33.94 -64.23
N VAL A 8 -13.84 -32.83 -63.87
CA VAL A 8 -13.37 -32.50 -62.49
C VAL A 8 -13.12 -30.98 -62.40
N VAL A 9 -13.55 -30.38 -61.28
CA VAL A 9 -13.49 -28.96 -60.88
C VAL A 9 -12.15 -28.68 -60.16
N PRO A 10 -11.65 -27.43 -60.15
CA PRO A 10 -11.51 -26.76 -58.85
C PRO A 10 -12.04 -25.33 -58.80
N ALA A 11 -12.31 -24.92 -57.58
CA ALA A 11 -13.12 -23.80 -57.13
C ALA A 11 -12.56 -22.39 -57.43
N SER A 12 -13.49 -21.45 -57.55
CA SER A 12 -13.42 -20.03 -57.18
C SER A 12 -12.65 -19.80 -55.85
N ALA A 13 -12.01 -18.67 -55.56
CA ALA A 13 -12.43 -17.28 -55.79
C ALA A 13 -11.26 -16.28 -55.57
N SER A 14 -11.36 -15.10 -56.22
CA SER A 14 -11.03 -13.72 -55.76
C SER A 14 -9.70 -13.42 -55.05
N ALA A 15 -8.97 -12.32 -55.27
CA ALA A 15 -9.20 -11.10 -56.05
C ALA A 15 -7.89 -10.27 -56.10
N TRP A 16 -7.60 -9.74 -57.29
CA TRP A 16 -7.07 -8.40 -57.58
C TRP A 16 -5.88 -7.84 -56.77
N ALA A 17 -4.71 -7.94 -57.38
CA ALA A 17 -3.57 -7.07 -57.13
C ALA A 17 -3.55 -5.93 -58.17
N GLN A 18 -3.46 -4.68 -57.72
CA GLN A 18 -2.99 -3.56 -58.54
C GLN A 18 -2.26 -2.57 -57.64
N GLY A 19 -0.96 -2.41 -57.89
CA GLY A 19 -0.12 -1.41 -57.24
C GLY A 19 -0.31 -0.03 -57.85
N LEU A 20 -0.11 1.01 -57.04
CA LEU A 20 0.11 2.37 -57.48
C LEU A 20 1.13 3.07 -56.59
N ALA A 21 1.85 3.97 -57.24
CA ALA A 21 3.17 4.47 -56.93
C ALA A 21 3.26 5.42 -55.73
N VAL A 22 4.48 5.43 -55.18
CA VAL A 22 5.03 6.28 -54.13
C VAL A 22 4.98 7.77 -54.52
N VAL A 23 4.35 8.58 -53.67
CA VAL A 23 4.77 9.98 -53.43
C VAL A 23 4.85 10.17 -51.92
N ALA A 24 6.07 10.11 -51.40
CA ALA A 24 6.37 10.31 -49.99
C ALA A 24 6.25 11.80 -49.63
N ARG A 25 5.11 12.20 -49.06
CA ARG A 25 4.97 13.50 -48.38
C ARG A 25 5.43 13.31 -46.92
N ARG A 26 6.72 13.53 -46.68
CA ARG A 26 7.29 13.67 -45.32
C ARG A 26 6.69 14.91 -44.66
N VAL A 27 5.56 14.74 -43.98
CA VAL A 27 5.15 15.64 -42.91
C VAL A 27 5.83 15.12 -41.66
N GLY A 28 6.84 15.84 -41.19
CA GLY A 28 7.48 15.59 -39.90
C GLY A 28 6.43 15.69 -38.80
N ARG A 29 5.86 14.54 -38.42
CA ARG A 29 5.20 14.40 -37.13
C ARG A 29 6.30 14.46 -36.09
N ILE A 30 6.49 15.65 -35.53
CA ILE A 30 7.08 15.77 -34.20
C ILE A 30 6.12 14.99 -33.28
N HIS A 31 6.45 13.73 -33.02
CA HIS A 31 5.77 12.91 -32.01
C HIS A 31 6.26 13.37 -30.63
N THR A 32 5.81 14.54 -30.18
CA THR A 32 5.90 14.93 -28.77
C THR A 32 4.79 14.23 -28.00
N SER A 33 5.04 12.98 -27.63
CA SER A 33 4.35 12.39 -26.49
C SER A 33 5.28 11.40 -25.83
N VAL A 34 6.30 11.94 -25.15
CA VAL A 34 6.92 11.22 -24.06
C VAL A 34 5.80 11.01 -23.04
N GLN A 35 5.41 9.75 -22.81
CA GLN A 35 4.62 9.39 -21.64
C GLN A 35 5.49 9.55 -20.39
N CYS A 36 5.93 10.78 -20.12
CA CYS A 36 6.34 11.16 -18.78
C CYS A 36 5.02 11.24 -18.03
N LYS A 37 4.82 10.41 -17.00
CA LYS A 37 3.70 10.61 -16.08
C LYS A 37 3.88 12.03 -15.53
N LEU A 38 3.11 12.98 -16.06
CA LEU A 38 3.20 14.38 -15.68
C LEU A 38 3.02 14.46 -14.17
N GLN A 39 4.10 14.81 -13.47
CA GLN A 39 4.04 15.01 -12.04
C GLN A 39 3.25 16.29 -11.77
N TYR A 40 2.30 16.20 -10.83
CA TYR A 40 1.64 17.39 -10.33
C TYR A 40 2.67 18.32 -9.67
N GLY A 41 2.47 19.62 -9.81
CA GLY A 41 3.44 20.62 -9.38
C GLY A 41 2.80 21.98 -9.13
N PRO A 42 3.59 22.97 -8.70
CA PRO A 42 3.11 24.33 -8.46
C PRO A 42 2.45 24.95 -9.69
N LEU A 43 2.95 24.65 -10.90
CA LEU A 43 2.36 25.12 -12.15
C LEU A 43 0.95 24.56 -12.37
N ALA A 44 0.71 23.27 -12.14
CA ALA A 44 -0.61 22.67 -12.27
C ALA A 44 -1.61 23.30 -11.28
N TYR A 45 -1.14 23.58 -10.06
CA TYR A 45 -1.92 24.30 -9.05
C TYR A 45 -2.28 25.72 -9.50
N ILE A 46 -1.32 26.48 -10.05
CA ILE A 46 -1.55 27.84 -10.58
C ILE A 46 -2.51 27.82 -11.78
N LEU A 47 -2.38 26.82 -12.66
CA LEU A 47 -3.25 26.62 -13.82
C LEU A 47 -4.67 26.16 -13.47
N GLY A 48 -4.97 25.98 -12.17
CA GLY A 48 -6.33 25.82 -11.66
C GLY A 48 -6.71 24.40 -11.25
N GLU A 49 -5.76 23.45 -11.27
CA GLU A 49 -5.95 22.12 -10.69
C GLU A 49 -5.94 22.22 -9.16
N ARG A 50 -7.12 22.45 -8.58
CA ARG A 50 -7.37 22.46 -7.14
C ARG A 50 -7.91 21.11 -6.68
N THR A 51 -7.42 20.63 -5.54
CA THR A 51 -7.83 19.34 -4.98
C THR A 51 -9.26 19.39 -4.45
N THR A 52 -9.69 20.48 -3.81
CA THR A 52 -11.04 20.63 -3.27
C THR A 52 -12.14 20.52 -4.33
N LYS A 53 -11.88 20.96 -5.56
CA LYS A 53 -12.83 20.83 -6.68
C LYS A 53 -13.19 19.38 -7.03
N ARG A 54 -12.30 18.44 -6.70
CA ARG A 54 -12.50 16.99 -6.94
C ARG A 54 -13.07 16.28 -5.72
N PHE A 55 -13.08 16.92 -4.55
CA PHE A 55 -13.61 16.31 -3.35
C PHE A 55 -15.14 16.29 -3.40
N THR A 56 -15.65 15.09 -3.13
CA THR A 56 -17.07 14.75 -3.02
C THR A 56 -17.33 14.28 -1.58
N GLU A 57 -18.61 14.08 -1.24
CA GLU A 57 -18.98 13.55 0.08
C GLU A 57 -18.40 12.14 0.32
N HIS A 58 -18.20 11.36 -0.74
CA HIS A 58 -17.62 10.01 -0.70
C HIS A 58 -16.07 10.00 -0.73
N SER A 59 -15.42 11.16 -0.78
CA SER A 59 -13.96 11.29 -0.75
C SER A 59 -13.40 11.11 0.66
N LYS A 60 -13.59 9.92 1.23
CA LYS A 60 -13.21 9.61 2.61
C LYS A 60 -12.12 8.55 2.66
N VAL A 61 -11.26 8.66 3.67
CA VAL A 61 -10.26 7.65 4.01
C VAL A 61 -10.80 6.84 5.17
N ILE A 62 -11.05 5.55 4.93
CA ILE A 62 -11.61 4.62 5.89
C ILE A 62 -10.55 3.57 6.20
N THR A 63 -10.28 3.33 7.47
CA THR A 63 -9.31 2.31 7.91
C THR A 63 -10.03 1.22 8.69
N VAL A 64 -9.89 -0.03 8.25
CA VAL A 64 -10.41 -1.20 8.95
C VAL A 64 -9.30 -1.79 9.82
N ASP A 65 -9.49 -1.68 11.13
CA ASP A 65 -8.58 -2.12 12.17
C ASP A 65 -9.15 -3.31 12.94
N GLY A 66 -8.25 -4.11 13.51
CA GLY A 66 -8.61 -5.28 14.28
C GLY A 66 -7.42 -6.23 14.48
N ASN A 67 -7.62 -7.18 15.39
CA ASN A 67 -6.62 -8.18 15.72
C ASN A 67 -6.29 -9.09 14.51
N ILE A 68 -5.28 -9.95 14.67
CA ILE A 68 -4.87 -10.92 13.66
C ILE A 68 -6.06 -11.86 13.38
N CYS A 69 -6.29 -12.17 12.10
CA CYS A 69 -7.37 -13.07 11.66
C CYS A 69 -8.81 -12.64 12.02
N SER A 70 -9.06 -11.36 12.35
CA SER A 70 -10.42 -10.86 12.61
C SER A 70 -11.34 -10.81 11.38
N GLY A 71 -10.85 -11.13 10.18
CA GLY A 71 -11.63 -11.07 8.93
C GLY A 71 -11.67 -9.68 8.27
N LYS A 72 -10.83 -8.75 8.75
CA LYS A 72 -10.76 -7.36 8.30
C LYS A 72 -10.68 -7.18 6.78
N GLY A 73 -9.87 -7.99 6.09
CA GLY A 73 -9.69 -7.84 4.65
C GLY A 73 -10.89 -8.26 3.81
N LYS A 74 -11.77 -9.12 4.35
CA LYS A 74 -13.04 -9.43 3.67
C LYS A 74 -14.00 -8.24 3.80
N LEU A 75 -14.17 -7.72 5.02
CA LEU A 75 -15.02 -6.55 5.27
C LEU A 75 -14.53 -5.31 4.50
N ALA A 76 -13.23 -5.06 4.47
CA ALA A 76 -12.65 -3.93 3.75
C ALA A 76 -12.95 -3.96 2.24
N LYS A 77 -12.93 -5.15 1.63
CA LYS A 77 -13.30 -5.34 0.21
C LYS A 77 -14.79 -5.10 -0.02
N GLU A 78 -15.64 -5.66 0.82
CA GLU A 78 -17.10 -5.49 0.70
C GLU A 78 -17.51 -4.02 0.87
N ILE A 79 -16.91 -3.30 1.82
CA ILE A 79 -17.13 -1.85 2.01
C ILE A 79 -16.67 -1.08 0.76
N ALA A 80 -15.50 -1.41 0.23
CA ALA A 80 -14.96 -0.73 -0.94
C ALA A 80 -15.84 -0.94 -2.18
N GLU A 81 -16.33 -2.15 -2.40
CA GLU A 81 -17.23 -2.48 -3.52
C GLU A 81 -18.58 -1.75 -3.40
N LYS A 82 -19.17 -1.69 -2.20
CA LYS A 82 -20.48 -1.04 -1.99
C LYS A 82 -20.41 0.48 -2.09
N LEU A 83 -19.40 1.10 -1.48
CA LEU A 83 -19.22 2.56 -1.50
C LEU A 83 -18.48 3.05 -2.77
N GLY A 84 -18.05 2.15 -3.67
CA GLY A 84 -17.28 2.50 -4.85
C GLY A 84 -15.91 3.10 -4.54
N LEU A 85 -15.31 2.72 -3.41
CA LEU A 85 -14.00 3.19 -2.95
C LEU A 85 -12.88 2.28 -3.45
N LYS A 86 -11.66 2.81 -3.49
CA LYS A 86 -10.49 1.98 -3.82
C LYS A 86 -10.05 1.19 -2.59
N HIS A 87 -10.05 -0.14 -2.70
CA HIS A 87 -9.49 -1.02 -1.68
C HIS A 87 -7.96 -1.11 -1.83
N PHE A 88 -7.25 -0.94 -0.71
CA PHE A 88 -5.83 -1.27 -0.61
C PHE A 88 -5.68 -2.46 0.37
N PRO A 89 -5.10 -3.59 -0.08
CA PRO A 89 -4.89 -4.77 0.76
C PRO A 89 -3.84 -4.50 1.84
N GLU A 90 -3.84 -5.26 2.94
CA GLU A 90 -2.86 -5.07 4.02
C GLU A 90 -1.40 -5.06 3.51
N ALA A 91 -0.64 -4.01 3.87
CA ALA A 91 0.77 -3.91 3.49
C ALA A 91 1.62 -4.98 4.21
N GLY A 92 2.10 -5.94 3.42
CA GLY A 92 3.12 -6.91 3.84
C GLY A 92 4.54 -6.45 3.50
N VAL A 93 5.51 -7.35 3.71
CA VAL A 93 6.94 -7.11 3.45
C VAL A 93 7.20 -6.72 1.99
N HIS A 94 6.44 -7.30 1.04
CA HIS A 94 6.60 -7.09 -0.40
C HIS A 94 5.72 -5.98 -0.97
N TYR A 95 5.13 -5.10 -0.15
CA TYR A 95 4.27 -4.01 -0.65
C TYR A 95 5.05 -3.07 -1.58
N ALA A 96 6.25 -2.65 -1.18
CA ALA A 96 7.13 -1.81 -2.01
C ALA A 96 7.53 -2.49 -3.33
N ASP A 97 7.75 -3.81 -3.30
CA ASP A 97 8.09 -4.60 -4.49
C ASP A 97 6.91 -4.67 -5.47
N SER A 98 5.68 -4.76 -4.95
CA SER A 98 4.47 -4.85 -5.76
C SER A 98 4.09 -3.52 -6.43
N THR A 99 4.43 -2.40 -5.79
CA THR A 99 4.11 -1.06 -6.28
C THR A 99 5.15 -0.53 -7.27
N THR A 100 6.37 -1.07 -7.26
CA THR A 100 7.48 -0.59 -8.07
C THR A 100 7.97 -1.66 -9.06
N GLY A 101 8.52 -1.24 -10.20
CA GLY A 101 9.08 -2.15 -11.22
C GLY A 101 8.07 -3.16 -11.77
N ASP A 102 8.46 -4.43 -11.82
CA ASP A 102 7.69 -5.52 -12.44
C ASP A 102 6.50 -6.01 -11.59
N GLY A 103 6.33 -5.50 -10.37
CA GLY A 103 5.28 -5.91 -9.43
C GLY A 103 5.45 -7.32 -8.84
N ARG A 104 6.56 -7.99 -9.12
CA ARG A 104 6.91 -9.29 -8.55
C ARG A 104 7.59 -9.11 -7.19
N ALA A 105 7.29 -10.01 -6.25
CA ALA A 105 7.98 -10.05 -4.97
C ALA A 105 9.49 -10.31 -5.19
N LEU A 106 10.32 -9.50 -4.53
CA LEU A 106 11.77 -9.67 -4.58
C LEU A 106 12.21 -10.74 -3.57
N ASP A 107 13.45 -11.19 -3.73
CA ASP A 107 14.08 -12.08 -2.76
C ASP A 107 14.19 -11.38 -1.39
N ILE A 108 14.11 -12.18 -0.32
CA ILE A 108 14.03 -11.71 1.06
C ILE A 108 15.26 -10.86 1.42
N GLU A 109 16.44 -11.19 0.88
CA GLU A 109 17.66 -10.40 1.08
C GLU A 109 17.50 -8.94 0.62
N LEU A 110 16.75 -8.72 -0.46
CA LEU A 110 16.54 -7.40 -1.08
C LEU A 110 15.30 -6.69 -0.50
N SER A 111 14.29 -7.46 -0.06
CA SER A 111 13.08 -6.93 0.58
C SER A 111 13.24 -6.81 2.11
N GLY A 112 14.28 -6.10 2.56
CA GLY A 112 14.47 -5.76 3.98
C GLY A 112 15.10 -6.86 4.86
N SER A 113 15.47 -8.02 4.29
CA SER A 113 16.07 -9.14 5.02
C SER A 113 15.25 -9.56 6.25
N CYS A 114 13.93 -9.44 6.19
CA CYS A 114 13.02 -9.75 7.29
C CYS A 114 11.95 -10.75 6.86
N SER A 115 11.57 -11.64 7.77
CA SER A 115 10.53 -12.64 7.52
C SER A 115 9.56 -12.71 8.69
N VAL A 116 8.27 -12.66 8.36
CA VAL A 116 7.16 -12.83 9.31
C VAL A 116 7.13 -14.26 9.85
N GLU A 117 7.44 -15.24 9.00
CA GLU A 117 7.48 -16.66 9.37
C GLU A 117 8.56 -16.91 10.41
N LYS A 118 9.77 -16.36 10.17
CA LYS A 118 10.87 -16.43 11.14
C LYS A 118 10.54 -15.73 12.46
N PHE A 119 9.78 -14.63 12.40
CA PHE A 119 9.30 -13.96 13.61
C PHE A 119 8.35 -14.85 14.41
N TYR A 120 7.43 -15.57 13.77
CA TYR A 120 6.53 -16.48 14.50
C TYR A 120 7.21 -17.75 15.02
N ASP A 121 8.26 -18.22 14.34
CA ASP A 121 9.03 -19.38 14.78
C ASP A 121 9.92 -19.08 15.99
N ASP A 122 10.67 -17.97 15.94
CA ASP A 122 11.53 -17.53 17.03
C ASP A 122 11.53 -15.99 17.18
N PRO A 123 10.55 -15.44 17.91
CA PRO A 123 10.45 -14.01 18.16
C PRO A 123 11.61 -13.43 19.01
N ARG A 124 12.35 -14.28 19.72
CA ARG A 124 13.46 -13.88 20.61
C ARG A 124 14.84 -14.09 19.99
N SER A 125 14.88 -14.35 18.69
CA SER A 125 16.13 -14.53 17.96
C SER A 125 17.07 -13.33 18.12
N ASN A 126 18.34 -13.62 18.37
CA ASN A 126 19.41 -12.63 18.50
C ASN A 126 19.69 -11.86 17.19
N ASP A 127 19.14 -12.32 16.06
CA ASP A 127 19.35 -11.72 14.73
C ASP A 127 18.66 -10.36 14.57
N GLY A 128 17.86 -9.93 15.55
CA GLY A 128 17.12 -8.66 15.52
C GLY A 128 15.95 -8.64 14.53
N ASN A 129 15.54 -9.79 14.01
CA ASN A 129 14.48 -9.91 13.00
C ASN A 129 13.16 -9.26 13.46
N SER A 130 12.81 -9.39 14.73
CA SER A 130 11.55 -8.88 15.29
C SER A 130 11.41 -7.37 15.08
N TYR A 131 12.42 -6.60 15.46
CA TYR A 131 12.37 -5.15 15.31
C TYR A 131 12.63 -4.68 13.87
N ARG A 132 13.50 -5.37 13.13
CA ARG A 132 13.73 -5.08 11.70
C ARG A 132 12.46 -5.28 10.87
N LEU A 133 11.73 -6.37 11.13
CA LEU A 133 10.43 -6.64 10.51
C LEU A 133 9.43 -5.53 10.84
N GLN A 134 9.30 -5.17 12.12
CA GLN A 134 8.37 -4.13 12.53
C GLN A 134 8.67 -2.77 11.86
N SER A 135 9.96 -2.40 11.80
CA SER A 135 10.39 -1.16 11.14
C SER A 135 10.12 -1.19 9.64
N TRP A 136 10.33 -2.33 8.99
CA TRP A 136 10.04 -2.51 7.57
C TRP A 136 8.53 -2.49 7.25
N LEU A 137 7.71 -3.13 8.09
CA LEU A 137 6.25 -3.08 7.99
C LEU A 137 5.73 -1.66 8.21
N TYR A 138 6.31 -0.92 9.15
CA TYR A 138 6.00 0.49 9.36
C TYR A 138 6.27 1.33 8.11
N ALA A 139 7.46 1.21 7.51
CA ALA A 139 7.81 1.91 6.28
C ALA A 139 6.89 1.52 5.10
N SER A 140 6.53 0.23 5.00
CA SER A 140 5.60 -0.26 3.97
C SER A 140 4.19 0.30 4.14
N ARG A 141 3.69 0.38 5.38
CA ARG A 141 2.39 1.01 5.70
C ARG A 141 2.42 2.53 5.48
N LEU A 142 3.55 3.18 5.74
CA LEU A 142 3.74 4.59 5.44
C LEU A 142 3.66 4.86 3.94
N LEU A 143 4.34 4.04 3.13
CA LEU A 143 4.27 4.10 1.68
C LEU A 143 2.84 3.88 1.17
N GLN A 144 2.16 2.87 1.71
CA GLN A 144 0.75 2.60 1.38
C GLN A 144 -0.17 3.77 1.71
N TYR A 145 0.02 4.41 2.86
CA TYR A 145 -0.78 5.56 3.24
C TYR A 145 -0.52 6.75 2.31
N ALA A 146 0.73 6.96 1.91
CA ALA A 146 1.07 7.98 0.91
C ALA A 146 0.42 7.68 -0.45
N ASP A 147 0.39 6.42 -0.90
CA ASP A 147 -0.30 6.00 -2.13
C ASP A 147 -1.83 6.21 -2.04
N ALA A 148 -2.41 5.91 -0.88
CA ALA A 148 -3.83 6.13 -0.61
C ALA A 148 -4.19 7.62 -0.63
N LEU A 149 -3.39 8.46 0.03
CA LEU A 149 -3.58 9.91 0.01
C LEU A 149 -3.32 10.50 -1.38
N GLU A 150 -2.32 10.03 -2.12
CA GLU A 150 -2.09 10.44 -3.50
C GLU A 150 -3.30 10.12 -4.38
N HIS A 151 -3.86 8.91 -4.26
CA HIS A 151 -5.08 8.50 -4.99
C HIS A 151 -6.27 9.39 -4.62
N LEU A 152 -6.51 9.63 -3.33
CA LEU A 152 -7.57 10.49 -2.82
C LEU A 152 -7.44 11.92 -3.36
N LEU A 153 -6.25 12.52 -3.24
CA LEU A 153 -6.00 13.92 -3.60
C LEU A 153 -5.94 14.15 -5.12
N SER A 154 -5.59 13.11 -5.89
CA SER A 154 -5.55 13.20 -7.36
C SER A 154 -6.92 12.91 -7.99
N THR A 155 -7.63 11.88 -7.55
CA THR A 155 -8.88 11.44 -8.19
C THR A 155 -10.14 11.95 -7.51
N GLY A 156 -10.07 12.25 -6.21
CA GLY A 156 -11.25 12.49 -5.38
C GLY A 156 -11.98 11.20 -4.98
N GLN A 157 -11.53 10.02 -5.38
CA GLN A 157 -12.14 8.77 -4.94
C GLN A 157 -11.68 8.43 -3.52
N GLY A 158 -12.62 8.10 -2.62
CA GLY A 158 -12.29 7.62 -1.28
C GLY A 158 -11.55 6.28 -1.31
N VAL A 159 -10.92 5.96 -0.18
CA VAL A 159 -9.99 4.84 -0.06
C VAL A 159 -10.29 4.04 1.21
N VAL A 160 -10.30 2.72 1.08
CA VAL A 160 -10.38 1.78 2.20
C VAL A 160 -9.03 1.10 2.40
N LEU A 161 -8.49 1.22 3.60
CA LEU A 161 -7.21 0.67 4.01
C LEU A 161 -7.39 -0.42 5.07
N GLU A 162 -6.61 -1.48 4.97
CA GLU A 162 -6.50 -2.48 6.02
C GLU A 162 -5.31 -2.16 6.94
N ARG A 163 -5.62 -1.71 8.16
CA ARG A 163 -4.66 -1.17 9.14
C ARG A 163 -3.89 0.04 8.64
N SER A 164 -3.88 1.10 9.46
CA SER A 164 -3.12 2.32 9.15
C SER A 164 -1.80 2.38 9.91
N ILE A 165 -0.96 3.36 9.57
CA ILE A 165 0.27 3.72 10.32
C ILE A 165 -0.07 4.00 11.79
N PHE A 166 -1.24 4.57 12.06
CA PHE A 166 -1.69 4.89 13.41
C PHE A 166 -1.92 3.66 14.28
N SER A 167 -2.26 2.52 13.67
CA SER A 167 -2.49 1.25 14.39
C SER A 167 -1.21 0.46 14.66
N ASP A 168 -0.08 0.80 14.01
CA ASP A 168 1.12 -0.04 14.02
C ASP A 168 1.79 -0.15 15.39
N PHE A 169 1.74 0.92 16.20
CA PHE A 169 2.37 0.94 17.51
C PHE A 169 1.80 -0.11 18.48
N VAL A 170 0.55 -0.57 18.25
CA VAL A 170 -0.10 -1.61 19.05
C VAL A 170 0.66 -2.93 18.95
N PHE A 171 1.20 -3.27 17.76
CA PHE A 171 2.01 -4.47 17.57
C PHE A 171 3.37 -4.34 18.27
N LEU A 172 3.98 -3.17 18.19
CA LEU A 172 5.25 -2.89 18.86
C LEU A 172 5.11 -2.98 20.39
N GLU A 173 4.07 -2.38 20.96
CA GLU A 173 3.82 -2.41 22.40
C GLU A 173 3.57 -3.84 22.89
N ALA A 174 2.78 -4.63 22.14
CA ALA A 174 2.60 -6.04 22.43
C ALA A 174 3.91 -6.84 22.35
N MET A 175 4.77 -6.56 21.36
CA MET A 175 6.11 -7.18 21.26
C MET A 175 7.00 -6.81 22.45
N TYR A 176 6.91 -5.57 22.93
CA TYR A 176 7.66 -5.10 24.10
C TYR A 176 7.20 -5.79 25.39
N ASN A 177 5.88 -5.91 25.60
CA ASN A 177 5.31 -6.56 26.77
C ASN A 177 5.68 -8.05 26.87
N GLN A 178 5.80 -8.73 25.73
CA GLN A 178 6.27 -10.13 25.67
C GLN A 178 7.80 -10.28 25.79
N GLY A 179 8.53 -9.17 25.80
CA GLY A 179 10.00 -9.14 25.87
C GLY A 179 10.68 -9.60 24.58
N PHE A 180 10.05 -9.40 23.42
CA PHE A 180 10.64 -9.73 22.11
C PHE A 180 11.57 -8.63 21.60
N ILE A 181 11.38 -7.39 22.07
CA ILE A 181 12.17 -6.22 21.65
C ILE A 181 12.73 -5.48 22.86
N ARG A 182 13.86 -4.80 22.66
CA ARG A 182 14.52 -3.99 23.68
C ARG A 182 13.85 -2.63 23.81
N LYS A 183 13.99 -2.00 24.99
CA LYS A 183 13.48 -0.63 25.23
C LYS A 183 14.03 0.39 24.23
N GLN A 184 15.31 0.29 23.89
CA GLN A 184 15.98 1.16 22.91
C GLN A 184 15.30 1.11 21.52
N CYS A 185 14.78 -0.05 21.12
CA CYS A 185 14.03 -0.21 19.87
C CYS A 185 12.69 0.52 19.92
N VAL A 186 12.02 0.51 21.07
CA VAL A 186 10.77 1.24 21.27
C VAL A 186 11.02 2.75 21.23
N ASP A 187 12.10 3.22 21.85
CA ASP A 187 12.48 4.64 21.84
C ASP A 187 12.79 5.12 20.40
N HIS A 188 13.57 4.35 19.62
CA HIS A 188 13.81 4.63 18.20
C HIS A 188 12.52 4.67 17.37
N TYR A 189 11.61 3.71 17.58
CA TYR A 189 10.33 3.72 16.88
C TYR A 189 9.49 4.95 17.22
N ASN A 190 9.48 5.38 18.49
CA ASN A 190 8.74 6.56 18.90
C ASN A 190 9.29 7.85 18.27
N GLU A 191 10.60 7.95 18.07
CA GLU A 191 11.21 9.06 17.35
C GLU A 191 10.81 9.07 15.88
N VAL A 192 10.90 7.93 15.19
CA VAL A 192 10.42 7.78 13.80
C VAL A 192 8.94 8.14 13.69
N LYS A 193 8.11 7.58 14.58
CA LYS A 193 6.66 7.83 14.64
C LYS A 193 6.35 9.31 14.81
N LYS A 194 7.07 10.00 15.70
CA LYS A 194 6.82 11.42 16.01
C LYS A 194 7.08 12.32 14.81
N VAL A 195 8.16 12.07 14.06
CA VAL A 195 8.53 12.88 12.89
C VAL A 195 7.57 12.60 11.73
N THR A 196 7.38 11.33 11.40
CA THR A 196 6.57 10.92 10.24
C THR A 196 5.08 11.21 10.41
N ILE A 197 4.45 10.83 11.52
CA ILE A 197 2.99 10.97 11.68
C ILE A 197 2.54 12.44 11.66
N SER A 198 3.38 13.38 12.12
CA SER A 198 3.01 14.80 12.18
C SER A 198 2.75 15.44 10.81
N GLU A 199 3.26 14.84 9.74
CA GLU A 199 3.11 15.35 8.37
C GLU A 199 1.78 14.93 7.72
N TYR A 200 1.13 13.91 8.26
CA TYR A 200 -0.06 13.31 7.66
C TYR A 200 -1.33 13.57 8.46
N LEU A 201 -2.44 13.71 7.73
CA LEU A 201 -3.77 13.77 8.33
C LEU A 201 -4.21 12.36 8.75
N PRO A 202 -4.91 12.20 9.89
CA PRO A 202 -5.45 10.91 10.30
C PRO A 202 -6.60 10.47 9.37
N PRO A 203 -7.05 9.21 9.38
CA PRO A 203 -8.19 8.77 8.57
C PRO A 203 -9.50 9.49 8.96
N HIS A 204 -10.55 9.40 8.17
CA HIS A 204 -11.87 9.97 8.52
C HIS A 204 -12.65 9.04 9.45
N VAL A 205 -12.65 7.75 9.11
CA VAL A 205 -13.35 6.69 9.86
C VAL A 205 -12.37 5.59 10.20
N VAL A 206 -12.39 5.16 11.46
CA VAL A 206 -11.69 3.96 11.93
C VAL A 206 -12.74 2.92 12.31
N ILE A 207 -12.73 1.79 11.62
CA ILE A 207 -13.63 0.66 11.88
C ILE A 207 -12.85 -0.38 12.67
N TYR A 208 -13.17 -0.56 13.95
CA TYR A 208 -12.53 -1.55 14.80
C TYR A 208 -13.40 -2.78 14.97
N ILE A 209 -12.86 -3.95 14.57
CA ILE A 209 -13.52 -5.24 14.76
C ILE A 209 -13.07 -5.83 16.10
N ASP A 210 -13.99 -5.85 17.06
CA ASP A 210 -13.79 -6.47 18.37
C ASP A 210 -14.06 -7.98 18.27
N MET A 211 -13.04 -8.76 18.57
CA MET A 211 -13.10 -10.21 18.57
C MET A 211 -12.32 -10.75 19.75
N PRO A 212 -12.91 -11.63 20.56
CA PRO A 212 -12.23 -12.16 21.74
C PRO A 212 -11.07 -13.08 21.32
N VAL A 213 -9.94 -13.00 22.04
CA VAL A 213 -8.76 -13.86 21.84
C VAL A 213 -9.06 -15.35 21.64
N PRO A 214 -9.92 -16.03 22.43
CA PRO A 214 -10.19 -17.46 22.21
C PRO A 214 -10.80 -17.77 20.83
N GLU A 215 -11.63 -16.88 20.29
CA GLU A 215 -12.19 -17.03 18.95
C GLU A 215 -11.12 -16.79 17.88
N ILE A 216 -10.24 -15.80 18.09
CA ILE A 216 -9.11 -15.53 17.20
C ILE A 216 -8.19 -16.74 17.10
N GLN A 217 -7.84 -17.35 18.24
CA GLN A 217 -7.01 -18.57 18.26
C GLN A 217 -7.68 -19.71 17.51
N SER A 218 -8.99 -19.90 17.70
CA SER A 218 -9.76 -20.90 16.96
C SER A 218 -9.75 -20.65 15.46
N ARG A 219 -9.80 -19.38 15.02
CA ARG A 219 -9.70 -19.00 13.59
C ARG A 219 -8.29 -19.20 13.03
N ILE A 220 -7.25 -18.89 13.81
CA ILE A 220 -5.85 -19.14 13.44
C ILE A 220 -5.64 -20.65 13.23
N GLN A 221 -6.16 -21.48 14.14
CA GLN A 221 -6.09 -22.93 14.00
C GLN A 221 -6.84 -23.44 12.76
N LYS A 222 -8.03 -22.90 12.47
CA LYS A 222 -8.80 -23.25 11.26
C LYS A 222 -8.11 -22.85 9.95
N LYS A 223 -7.37 -21.73 9.96
CA LYS A 223 -6.61 -21.27 8.78
C LYS A 223 -5.46 -22.21 8.43
N GLY A 224 -4.93 -22.95 9.41
CA GLY A 224 -3.98 -24.04 9.17
C GLY A 224 -2.55 -23.58 8.83
N ASN A 225 -2.21 -22.30 9.02
CA ASN A 225 -0.85 -21.82 8.74
C ASN A 225 0.10 -22.23 9.89
N PRO A 226 1.11 -23.09 9.65
CA PRO A 226 1.95 -23.66 10.70
C PRO A 226 2.74 -22.62 11.49
N HIS A 227 3.10 -21.49 10.87
CA HIS A 227 3.83 -20.41 11.53
C HIS A 227 2.90 -19.57 12.42
N GLU A 228 1.73 -19.16 11.90
CA GLU A 228 0.76 -18.37 12.68
C GLU A 228 0.19 -19.15 13.89
N MET A 229 0.15 -20.48 13.82
CA MET A 229 -0.28 -21.32 14.95
C MET A 229 0.61 -21.22 16.19
N LYS A 230 1.87 -20.78 16.05
CA LYS A 230 2.83 -20.65 17.15
C LYS A 230 2.64 -19.36 17.97
N ILE A 231 1.73 -18.48 17.56
CA ILE A 231 1.46 -17.22 18.24
C ILE A 231 0.91 -17.49 19.65
N SER A 232 1.50 -16.84 20.65
CA SER A 232 1.05 -16.96 22.04
C SER A 232 -0.29 -16.26 22.28
N SER A 233 -1.15 -16.85 23.13
CA SER A 233 -2.40 -16.21 23.58
C SER A 233 -2.12 -14.86 24.26
N ALA A 234 -1.06 -14.78 25.06
CA ALA A 234 -0.66 -13.58 25.76
C ALA A 234 -0.33 -12.44 24.79
N TYR A 235 0.34 -12.71 23.67
CA TYR A 235 0.63 -11.70 22.65
C TYR A 235 -0.65 -11.16 22.00
N LEU A 236 -1.60 -12.03 21.67
CA LEU A 236 -2.90 -11.61 21.10
C LEU A 236 -3.72 -10.77 22.09
N GLN A 237 -3.66 -11.12 23.38
CA GLN A 237 -4.32 -10.37 24.45
C GLN A 237 -3.68 -9.00 24.64
N ASP A 238 -2.35 -8.91 24.57
CA ASP A 238 -1.64 -7.63 24.67
C ASP A 238 -1.97 -6.71 23.50
N ILE A 239 -2.08 -7.25 22.28
CA ILE A 239 -2.57 -6.50 21.11
C ILE A 239 -3.97 -5.94 21.38
N GLU A 240 -4.90 -6.79 21.83
CA GLU A 240 -6.27 -6.36 22.11
C GLU A 240 -6.33 -5.28 23.21
N ASN A 241 -5.52 -5.45 24.26
CA ASN A 241 -5.41 -4.50 25.36
C ASN A 241 -4.86 -3.15 24.87
N SER A 242 -3.80 -3.14 24.07
CA SER A 242 -3.20 -1.92 23.52
C SER A 242 -4.15 -1.21 22.54
N TYR A 243 -4.92 -1.95 21.73
CA TYR A 243 -5.99 -1.37 20.92
C TYR A 243 -7.03 -0.65 21.79
N LYS A 244 -7.54 -1.31 22.83
CA LYS A 244 -8.60 -0.78 23.69
C LYS A 244 -8.14 0.38 24.59
N LYS A 245 -6.92 0.32 25.12
CA LYS A 245 -6.40 1.30 26.08
C LYS A 245 -5.82 2.55 25.44
N THR A 246 -5.13 2.42 24.31
CA THR A 246 -4.33 3.51 23.74
C THR A 246 -4.88 3.96 22.39
N PHE A 247 -5.11 3.03 21.46
CA PHE A 247 -5.48 3.39 20.08
C PHE A 247 -6.90 3.95 19.96
N LEU A 248 -7.91 3.27 20.52
CA LEU A 248 -9.30 3.73 20.39
C LEU A 248 -9.55 5.11 21.04
N PRO A 249 -8.99 5.43 22.24
CA PRO A 249 -9.10 6.77 22.80
C PRO A 249 -8.38 7.84 21.98
N GLU A 250 -7.16 7.56 21.48
CA GLU A 250 -6.43 8.52 20.65
C GLU A 250 -7.15 8.82 19.33
N MET A 251 -7.75 7.79 18.72
CA MET A 251 -8.49 7.95 17.47
C MET A 251 -9.85 8.61 17.66
N SER A 252 -10.53 8.41 18.79
CA SER A 252 -11.85 9.01 19.03
C SER A 252 -11.79 10.54 19.20
N GLU A 253 -10.65 11.08 19.62
CA GLU A 253 -10.39 12.53 19.66
C GLU A 253 -10.19 13.12 18.26
N LYS A 254 -9.58 12.35 17.34
CA LYS A 254 -9.14 12.83 16.02
C LYS A 254 -10.15 12.52 14.91
N CYS A 255 -10.88 11.43 15.02
CA CYS A 255 -11.67 10.80 13.95
C CYS A 255 -12.94 10.17 14.50
N GLU A 256 -13.85 9.76 13.61
CA GLU A 256 -15.00 8.95 14.00
C GLU A 256 -14.61 7.47 14.07
N VAL A 257 -14.91 6.84 15.20
CA VAL A 257 -14.55 5.44 15.47
C VAL A 257 -15.83 4.61 15.54
N LEU A 258 -15.94 3.61 14.68
CA LEU A 258 -17.02 2.63 14.67
C LEU A 258 -16.50 1.30 15.24
N ARG A 259 -17.19 0.76 16.24
CA ARG A 259 -16.82 -0.51 16.87
C ARG A 259 -17.87 -1.56 16.55
N TYR A 260 -17.43 -2.66 15.97
CA TYR A 260 -18.29 -3.80 15.63
C TYR A 260 -17.85 -5.06 16.33
N SER A 261 -18.81 -5.90 16.71
CA SER A 261 -18.54 -7.27 17.11
C SER A 261 -18.24 -8.16 15.90
N ALA A 262 -17.62 -9.31 16.12
CA ALA A 262 -17.31 -10.31 15.09
C ALA A 262 -18.53 -10.80 14.26
N SER A 263 -19.73 -10.76 14.84
CA SER A 263 -20.97 -11.15 14.15
C SER A 263 -21.51 -10.02 13.29
N GLU A 264 -21.52 -8.79 13.82
CA GLU A 264 -21.99 -7.61 13.09
C GLU A 264 -21.04 -7.23 11.95
N ALA A 265 -19.74 -7.46 12.13
CA ALA A 265 -18.74 -7.22 11.09
C ALA A 265 -18.89 -8.13 9.85
N GLN A 266 -19.78 -9.13 9.88
CA GLN A 266 -20.12 -9.94 8.70
C GLN A 266 -21.21 -9.27 7.85
N ASP A 267 -21.97 -8.35 8.44
CA ASP A 267 -23.01 -7.61 7.74
C ASP A 267 -22.45 -6.28 7.25
N ALA A 268 -21.92 -6.30 6.03
CA ALA A 268 -21.37 -5.11 5.40
C ALA A 268 -22.43 -4.05 5.07
N GLU A 269 -23.73 -4.39 4.99
CA GLU A 269 -24.80 -3.40 4.73
C GLU A 269 -24.96 -2.48 5.91
N LYS A 270 -25.09 -3.07 7.11
CA LYS A 270 -25.14 -2.31 8.36
C LYS A 270 -23.95 -1.37 8.51
N VAL A 271 -22.74 -1.84 8.23
CA VAL A 271 -21.52 -1.02 8.36
C VAL A 271 -21.52 0.13 7.35
N VAL A 272 -21.99 -0.10 6.12
CA VAL A 272 -22.08 0.95 5.09
C VAL A 272 -23.14 1.99 5.46
N GLU A 273 -24.32 1.57 5.93
CA GLU A 273 -25.36 2.47 6.42
C GLU A 273 -24.82 3.36 7.55
N ASP A 274 -24.16 2.77 8.56
CA ASP A 274 -23.56 3.51 9.66
C ASP A 274 -22.55 4.55 9.17
N ILE A 275 -21.74 4.21 8.15
CA ILE A 275 -20.77 5.15 7.54
C ILE A 275 -21.47 6.32 6.85
N GLU A 276 -22.57 6.08 6.14
CA GLU A 276 -23.33 7.12 5.45
C GLU A 276 -24.06 8.06 6.40
N TYR A 277 -24.54 7.55 7.54
CA TYR A 277 -25.21 8.36 8.56
C TYR A 277 -24.24 9.12 9.48
N LEU A 278 -22.94 8.84 9.43
CA LEU A 278 -21.95 9.53 10.25
C LEU A 278 -21.83 11.01 9.86
N LYS A 279 -21.90 11.88 10.86
CA LYS A 279 -21.57 13.30 10.71
C LYS A 279 -20.10 13.52 11.05
N TYR A 280 -19.36 14.06 10.09
CA TYR A 280 -17.94 14.32 10.22
C TYR A 280 -17.67 15.70 10.80
N ASP A 281 -17.86 15.83 12.10
CA ASP A 281 -17.65 17.11 12.81
C ASP A 281 -16.25 17.19 13.44
N LYS A 282 -15.53 16.05 13.50
CA LYS A 282 -14.23 15.92 14.14
C LYS A 282 -13.07 15.92 13.14
N GLY A 283 -11.90 16.27 13.65
CA GLY A 283 -10.62 16.08 12.98
C GLY A 283 -10.08 17.28 12.21
N PRO A 284 -8.81 17.21 11.79
CA PRO A 284 -8.13 18.31 11.12
C PRO A 284 -8.54 18.49 9.65
N TRP A 285 -9.33 17.56 9.07
CA TRP A 285 -9.78 17.59 7.68
C TRP A 285 -10.62 18.81 7.33
N LEU A 286 -11.50 19.24 8.24
CA LEU A 286 -12.37 20.41 8.04
C LEU A 286 -11.58 21.73 7.96
N LYS A 287 -10.37 21.76 8.54
CA LYS A 287 -9.51 22.95 8.60
C LYS A 287 -8.55 23.04 7.42
N GLN A 288 -8.63 22.12 6.45
CA GLN A 288 -7.68 22.07 5.33
C GLN A 288 -8.11 23.01 4.20
N ASP A 289 -7.17 23.86 3.79
CA ASP A 289 -7.32 24.73 2.63
C ASP A 289 -6.72 24.08 1.38
N ASP A 290 -7.04 24.62 0.20
CA ASP A 290 -6.43 24.20 -1.07
C ASP A 290 -4.90 24.22 -1.04
N ARG A 291 -4.31 25.17 -0.29
CA ARG A 291 -2.85 25.28 -0.14
C ARG A 291 -2.26 24.16 0.70
N THR A 292 -2.89 23.81 1.82
CA THR A 292 -2.38 22.74 2.69
C THR A 292 -2.52 21.39 2.00
N LEU A 293 -3.64 21.15 1.31
CA LEU A 293 -3.83 19.96 0.48
C LEU A 293 -2.87 19.90 -0.72
N HIS A 294 -2.50 21.06 -1.30
CA HIS A 294 -1.46 21.12 -2.34
C HIS A 294 -0.09 20.67 -1.81
N HIS A 295 0.34 21.19 -0.64
CA HIS A 295 1.60 20.77 -0.03
C HIS A 295 1.60 19.29 0.35
N LEU A 296 0.50 18.80 0.94
CA LEU A 296 0.34 17.38 1.25
C LEU A 296 0.42 16.53 -0.03
N ARG A 297 -0.23 16.96 -1.13
CA ARG A 297 -0.17 16.27 -2.43
C ARG A 297 1.25 16.21 -3.00
N MET A 298 2.00 17.30 -2.90
CA MET A 298 3.41 17.34 -3.33
C MET A 298 4.27 16.35 -2.52
N LEU A 299 4.06 16.30 -1.20
CA LEU A 299 4.78 15.41 -0.30
C LEU A 299 4.49 13.93 -0.61
N VAL A 300 3.22 13.53 -0.67
CA VAL A 300 2.85 12.11 -0.86
C VAL A 300 3.23 11.55 -2.22
N GLN A 301 3.40 12.42 -3.22
CA GLN A 301 3.81 12.04 -4.56
C GLN A 301 5.31 11.70 -4.63
N ASN A 302 6.13 12.30 -3.76
CA ASN A 302 7.56 12.01 -3.66
C ASN A 302 7.83 10.91 -2.63
N LYS A 303 7.84 9.65 -3.08
CA LYS A 303 8.01 8.49 -2.20
C LYS A 303 9.34 8.47 -1.44
N LEU A 304 10.40 9.09 -1.99
CA LEU A 304 11.68 9.18 -1.32
C LEU A 304 11.63 10.17 -0.14
N GLU A 305 10.90 11.27 -0.29
CA GLU A 305 10.71 12.26 0.77
C GLU A 305 9.82 11.71 1.89
N VAL A 306 8.75 11.00 1.53
CA VAL A 306 7.91 10.24 2.48
C VAL A 306 8.75 9.28 3.33
N LEU A 307 9.68 8.56 2.71
CA LEU A 307 10.51 7.56 3.40
C LEU A 307 11.76 8.13 4.06
N ASN A 308 12.13 9.38 3.80
CA ASN A 308 13.35 10.00 4.30
C ASN A 308 13.45 9.94 5.84
N TYR A 309 12.33 10.20 6.52
CA TYR A 309 12.25 10.19 7.98
C TYR A 309 12.10 8.79 8.59
N THR A 310 12.00 7.74 7.78
CA THR A 310 12.04 6.35 8.27
C THR A 310 13.47 5.87 8.53
N THR A 311 14.44 6.46 7.82
CA THR A 311 15.87 6.14 7.94
C THR A 311 16.59 7.19 8.79
N ILE A 312 16.31 7.22 10.09
CA ILE A 312 16.96 8.13 11.03
C ILE A 312 18.38 7.61 11.34
N PRO A 313 19.42 8.47 11.43
CA PRO A 313 20.80 8.06 11.71
C PRO A 313 21.02 7.69 13.19
N ILE A 314 20.23 6.76 13.71
CA ILE A 314 20.35 6.20 15.05
C ILE A 314 20.75 4.74 14.91
N TYR A 315 21.95 4.44 15.39
CA TYR A 315 22.55 3.12 15.20
C TYR A 315 22.06 2.14 16.27
N LEU A 316 21.08 1.31 15.89
CA LEU A 316 20.67 0.14 16.67
C LEU A 316 21.17 -1.15 16.02
N PRO A 317 21.64 -2.15 16.80
CA PRO A 317 22.14 -3.41 16.25
C PRO A 317 21.15 -4.18 15.37
N GLU A 318 19.83 -4.06 15.62
CA GLU A 318 18.79 -4.79 14.89
C GLU A 318 18.55 -4.26 13.47
N VAL A 319 18.74 -2.95 13.27
CA VAL A 319 18.43 -2.25 12.00
C VAL A 319 19.68 -1.79 11.26
N THR A 320 20.80 -1.59 11.97
CA THR A 320 22.04 -1.11 11.36
C THR A 320 22.69 -2.22 10.57
N ILE A 321 22.82 -2.01 9.26
CA ILE A 321 23.48 -2.96 8.35
C ILE A 321 24.92 -2.47 8.12
N GLY A 322 25.88 -3.38 8.19
CA GLY A 322 27.28 -3.05 7.92
C GLY A 322 27.51 -2.63 6.46
N ALA A 323 28.40 -1.66 6.24
CA ALA A 323 28.65 -1.05 4.93
C ALA A 323 28.95 -2.08 3.82
N HIS A 324 29.76 -3.11 4.11
CA HIS A 324 30.09 -4.16 3.15
C HIS A 324 28.87 -5.00 2.73
N GLN A 325 27.97 -5.29 3.67
CA GLN A 325 26.74 -6.02 3.36
C GLN A 325 25.80 -5.15 2.54
N SER A 326 25.64 -3.88 2.92
CA SER A 326 24.80 -2.91 2.21
C SER A 326 25.27 -2.73 0.76
N ASP A 327 26.57 -2.54 0.52
CA ASP A 327 27.12 -2.40 -0.83
C ASP A 327 26.87 -3.67 -1.65
N ARG A 328 27.13 -4.86 -1.10
CA ARG A 328 26.86 -6.14 -1.78
C ARG A 328 25.40 -6.28 -2.17
N VAL A 329 24.47 -5.98 -1.27
CA VAL A 329 23.01 -6.07 -1.53
C VAL A 329 22.58 -5.02 -2.55
N PHE A 330 23.15 -3.82 -2.49
CA PHE A 330 22.87 -2.74 -3.44
C PHE A 330 23.35 -3.08 -4.86
N GLN A 331 24.54 -3.66 -5.02
CA GLN A 331 25.01 -4.13 -6.33
C GLN A 331 24.09 -5.21 -6.90
N LYS A 332 23.71 -6.21 -6.07
CA LYS A 332 22.72 -7.23 -6.48
C LYS A 332 21.39 -6.61 -6.92
N PHE A 333 20.93 -5.56 -6.23
CA PHE A 333 19.69 -4.86 -6.58
C PHE A 333 19.79 -4.15 -7.94
N ILE A 334 20.91 -3.50 -8.23
CA ILE A 334 21.17 -2.82 -9.52
C ILE A 334 21.27 -3.83 -10.68
N GLU A 335 21.78 -5.03 -10.41
CA GLU A 335 21.87 -6.10 -11.40
C GLU A 335 20.51 -6.72 -11.77
N LEU A 336 19.45 -6.47 -10.97
CA LEU A 336 18.11 -6.94 -11.31
C LEU A 336 17.55 -6.25 -12.56
N PRO A 337 16.81 -6.98 -13.39
CA PRO A 337 16.20 -6.41 -14.59
C PRO A 337 15.20 -5.30 -14.21
N GLY A 338 15.22 -4.20 -14.96
CA GLY A 338 14.31 -3.06 -14.78
C GLY A 338 14.60 -2.17 -13.58
N ARG A 339 15.70 -2.41 -12.84
CA ARG A 339 16.06 -1.68 -11.62
C ARG A 339 17.37 -0.91 -11.70
N LYS A 340 18.13 -1.09 -12.77
CA LYS A 340 19.43 -0.45 -12.97
C LYS A 340 19.33 1.06 -13.20
N TYR A 341 18.37 1.50 -14.00
CA TYR A 341 18.11 2.90 -14.32
C TYR A 341 16.70 3.32 -13.92
N CYS A 342 16.43 4.62 -14.02
CA CYS A 342 15.09 5.16 -13.79
C CYS A 342 14.04 4.45 -14.67
N PRO A 343 12.81 4.24 -14.15
CA PRO A 343 11.74 3.62 -14.92
C PRO A 343 11.53 4.31 -16.27
N GLY A 344 11.51 3.55 -17.37
CA GLY A 344 11.38 4.09 -18.73
C GLY A 344 12.69 4.20 -19.52
N TYR A 345 13.84 3.92 -18.88
CA TYR A 345 15.19 3.94 -19.47
C TYR A 345 15.92 2.58 -19.42
N ASN A 346 15.22 1.48 -19.14
CA ASN A 346 15.78 0.15 -18.98
C ASN A 346 15.61 -0.68 -20.27
N ALA A 347 16.71 -0.85 -21.02
CA ALA A 347 16.70 -1.56 -22.31
C ALA A 347 16.41 -3.06 -22.18
N ASP A 348 16.80 -3.64 -21.05
CA ASP A 348 16.62 -5.03 -20.63
C ASP A 348 15.15 -5.42 -20.45
N VAL A 349 14.29 -4.50 -20.03
CA VAL A 349 12.82 -4.71 -19.95
C VAL A 349 12.08 -4.24 -21.20
N GLY A 350 12.81 -3.84 -22.25
CA GLY A 350 12.24 -3.45 -23.54
C GLY A 350 11.76 -2.00 -23.62
N ASP A 351 12.30 -1.10 -22.79
CA ASP A 351 11.97 0.33 -22.91
C ASP A 351 12.39 0.88 -24.28
N LYS A 352 11.43 1.55 -24.93
CA LYS A 352 11.62 2.14 -26.26
C LYS A 352 11.98 3.62 -26.15
N TRP A 353 12.69 4.11 -27.17
CA TRP A 353 13.05 5.52 -27.33
C TRP A 353 13.90 6.09 -26.19
N ILE A 354 14.75 5.26 -25.58
CA ILE A 354 15.61 5.64 -24.45
C ILE A 354 16.47 6.88 -24.78
N TRP A 355 16.92 7.03 -26.02
CA TRP A 355 17.73 8.16 -26.48
C TRP A 355 16.95 9.46 -26.75
N LEU A 356 15.61 9.43 -26.75
CA LEU A 356 14.72 10.58 -26.98
C LEU A 356 13.85 10.93 -25.76
N LYS A 357 14.07 10.27 -24.63
CA LYS A 357 13.51 10.61 -23.33
C LYS A 357 14.59 11.25 -22.48
#